data_AF-A0A9J7MZC0-F1
#
_entry.id   AF-A0A9J7MZC0-F1
#
_cell.length_a   1.000
_cell.length_b   1.000
_cell.length_c   1.000
_cell.angle_alpha   90.00
_cell.angle_beta   90.00
_cell.angle_gamma   90.00
#
_symmetry.space_group_name_H-M   'P 1'
#
loop_
_entity.id
_entity.type
_entity.pdbx_description
1 polymer ?
#
loop_
_entity_poly.entity_id
_entity_poly.type
_entity_poly.pdbx_seq_one_letter_code
_entity_poly.pdbx_strand_id
1 'polypeptide(L)'
;MEYEDVLRQYLGEFGRYQKLAALLIVLVGPSVGATMFAQAFLAATPAHHCRLYQNDSSAMYGHPSERLNLSVPMENVDGTWRYSSCLMYNRTSAGSNQTVRCSDGWEYDQSVYRSTVVTDVSTMVSHDY
;
A
#
# COMPACT_ATOMS: atom_id res chain seq x y z
N MET A 1 -38.05 4.73 31.08
CA MET A 1 -37.62 6.15 31.06
C MET A 1 -36.98 6.60 32.36
N GLU A 2 -37.03 5.83 33.46
CA GLU A 2 -36.50 6.26 34.77
C GLU A 2 -35.00 6.59 34.81
N TYR A 3 -34.19 5.99 33.94
CA TYR A 3 -32.74 6.23 33.93
C TYR A 3 -32.37 7.66 33.49
N GLU A 4 -33.12 8.28 32.57
CA GLU A 4 -32.84 9.64 32.10
C GLU A 4 -33.22 10.69 33.16
N ASP A 5 -34.29 10.42 33.91
CA ASP A 5 -34.76 11.31 34.98
C ASP A 5 -33.78 11.30 36.17
N VAL A 6 -33.27 10.13 36.56
CA VAL A 6 -32.20 10.01 37.56
C VAL A 6 -30.94 10.74 37.08
N LEU A 7 -30.56 10.57 35.81
CA LEU A 7 -29.37 11.21 35.25
C LEU A 7 -29.50 12.74 35.24
N ARG A 8 -30.66 13.29 34.87
CA ARG A 8 -30.96 14.73 34.96
C ARG A 8 -30.94 15.27 36.38
N GLN A 9 -31.40 14.48 37.35
CA GLN A 9 -31.44 14.89 38.75
C GLN A 9 -30.03 15.00 39.36
N TYR A 10 -29.09 14.14 38.94
CA TYR A 10 -27.70 14.16 39.43
C TYR A 10 -26.75 15.06 38.61
N LEU A 11 -26.92 15.16 37.29
CA LEU A 11 -26.00 15.90 36.39
C LEU A 11 -26.55 17.26 35.93
N GLY A 12 -27.82 17.56 36.15
CA GLY A 12 -28.50 18.76 35.65
C GLY A 12 -28.95 18.65 34.19
N GLU A 13 -29.65 19.68 33.69
CA GLU A 13 -30.09 19.73 32.28
C GLU A 13 -28.92 19.93 31.30
N PHE A 14 -29.13 19.51 30.05
CA PHE A 14 -28.17 19.71 28.95
C PHE A 14 -27.90 21.20 28.72
N GLY A 15 -26.76 21.69 29.20
CA GLY A 15 -26.39 23.09 29.17
C GLY A 15 -26.09 23.61 27.76
N ARG A 16 -26.10 24.94 27.58
CA ARG A 16 -25.79 25.58 26.28
C ARG A 16 -24.41 25.18 25.75
N TYR A 17 -23.42 25.07 26.65
CA TYR A 17 -22.07 24.63 26.31
C TYR A 17 -22.03 23.17 25.82
N GLN A 18 -22.75 22.25 26.48
CA GLN A 18 -22.83 20.85 26.06
C GLN A 18 -23.49 20.70 24.69
N LYS A 19 -24.52 21.51 24.39
CA LYS A 19 -25.16 21.56 23.06
C LYS A 19 -24.20 22.07 21.98
N LEU A 20 -23.42 23.11 22.29
CA LEU A 20 -22.37 23.64 21.41
C LEU A 20 -21.27 22.59 21.15
N ALA A 21 -20.78 21.94 22.21
CA ALA A 21 -19.77 20.89 22.09
C ALA A 21 -20.28 19.69 21.27
N ALA A 22 -21.52 19.25 21.51
CA ALA A 22 -22.14 18.18 20.72
C ALA A 22 -22.26 18.55 19.25
N LEU A 23 -22.67 19.79 18.94
CA LEU A 23 -22.75 20.28 17.56
C LEU A 23 -21.38 20.33 16.88
N LEU A 24 -20.33 20.77 17.60
CA LEU A 24 -18.96 20.75 17.10
C LEU A 24 -18.46 19.33 16.85
N ILE A 25 -18.76 18.37 17.73
CA ILE A 25 -18.38 16.97 17.55
C ILE A 25 -19.09 16.36 16.35
N VAL A 26 -20.38 16.64 16.15
CA VAL A 26 -21.15 16.17 14.99
C VAL A 26 -20.63 16.80 13.69
N LEU A 27 -20.13 18.03 13.74
CA LEU A 27 -19.57 18.71 12.56
C LEU A 27 -18.16 18.17 12.21
N VAL A 28 -17.29 18.01 13.20
CA VAL A 28 -15.88 17.64 12.99
C VAL A 28 -15.71 16.13 12.89
N GLY A 29 -16.44 15.35 13.68
CA GLY A 29 -16.31 13.89 13.77
C GLY A 29 -16.35 13.17 12.42
N PRO A 30 -17.36 13.43 11.56
CA PRO A 30 -17.45 12.80 10.24
C PRO A 30 -16.24 13.10 9.35
N SER A 31 -15.69 14.32 9.42
CA SER A 31 -14.52 14.70 8.62
C SER A 31 -13.25 13.93 9.01
N VAL A 32 -13.04 13.74 10.32
CA VAL A 32 -11.93 12.94 10.85
C VAL A 32 -12.11 11.46 10.53
N GLY A 33 -13.35 10.96 10.66
CA GLY A 33 -13.67 9.59 10.25
C GLY A 33 -13.36 9.35 8.77
N ALA A 34 -13.84 10.24 7.89
CA ALA A 34 -13.63 10.13 6.46
C ALA A 34 -12.15 10.14 6.07
N THR A 35 -11.33 11.00 6.69
CA THR A 35 -9.89 11.01 6.41
C THR A 35 -9.20 9.74 6.90
N MET A 36 -9.52 9.24 8.09
CA MET A 36 -8.98 7.97 8.59
C MET A 36 -9.34 6.79 7.68
N PHE A 37 -10.58 6.72 7.20
CA PHE A 37 -10.99 5.68 6.25
C PHE A 37 -10.26 5.82 4.91
N ALA A 38 -10.13 7.04 4.38
CA ALA A 38 -9.41 7.27 3.13
C ALA A 38 -7.92 6.85 3.22
N GLN A 39 -7.27 7.08 4.36
CA GLN A 39 -5.88 6.67 4.59
C GLN A 39 -5.66 5.17 4.45
N ALA A 40 -6.63 4.34 4.86
CA ALA A 40 -6.52 2.88 4.72
C ALA A 40 -6.38 2.44 3.24
N PHE A 41 -7.03 3.16 2.31
CA PHE A 41 -6.92 2.88 0.87
C PHE A 41 -5.69 3.54 0.26
N LEU A 42 -5.35 4.76 0.69
CA LEU A 42 -4.17 5.48 0.19
C LEU A 42 -2.84 4.84 0.62
N ALA A 43 -2.81 4.13 1.74
CA ALA A 43 -1.65 3.39 2.23
C ALA A 43 -1.59 1.93 1.75
N ALA A 44 -2.50 1.52 0.84
CA ALA A 44 -2.47 0.18 0.29
C ALA A 44 -1.19 -0.06 -0.51
N THR A 45 -0.63 -1.26 -0.36
CA THR A 45 0.52 -1.75 -1.12
C THR A 45 0.01 -2.54 -2.32
N PRO A 46 0.04 -1.99 -3.55
CA PRO A 46 -0.33 -2.78 -4.72
C PRO A 46 0.66 -3.93 -4.95
N ALA A 47 0.21 -4.95 -5.69
CA ALA A 47 1.10 -6.01 -6.12
C ALA A 47 2.28 -5.41 -6.89
N HIS A 48 3.49 -5.84 -6.55
CA HIS A 48 4.70 -5.28 -7.14
C HIS A 48 5.76 -6.36 -7.31
N HIS A 49 6.60 -6.15 -8.30
CA HIS A 49 7.72 -7.02 -8.62
C HIS A 49 8.98 -6.17 -8.78
N CYS A 50 10.12 -6.83 -8.84
CA CYS A 50 11.39 -6.13 -8.97
C CYS A 50 11.54 -5.51 -10.35
N ARG A 51 11.99 -4.26 -10.38
CA ARG A 51 12.15 -3.54 -11.64
C ARG A 51 13.29 -4.16 -12.44
N LEU A 52 13.06 -4.37 -13.73
CA LEU A 52 14.08 -4.89 -14.65
C LEU A 52 14.82 -3.73 -15.31
N TYR A 53 16.15 -3.72 -15.19
CA TYR A 53 16.98 -2.77 -15.92
C TYR A 53 16.80 -2.89 -17.43
N GLN A 54 16.48 -1.77 -18.09
CA GLN A 54 16.06 -1.72 -19.48
C GLN A 54 17.21 -1.58 -20.48
N ASN A 55 18.43 -1.28 -20.01
CA ASN A 55 19.58 -1.00 -20.86
C ASN A 55 20.45 -2.23 -21.18
N ASP A 56 20.08 -3.41 -20.68
CA ASP A 56 20.81 -4.64 -20.97
C ASP A 56 20.32 -5.21 -22.31
N SER A 57 20.98 -4.77 -23.37
CA SER A 57 20.87 -5.25 -24.75
C SER A 57 21.06 -6.77 -24.93
N SER A 58 21.38 -7.49 -23.85
CA SER A 58 21.54 -8.94 -23.78
C SER A 58 20.27 -9.70 -23.37
N ALA A 59 19.27 -9.03 -22.76
CA ALA A 59 17.99 -9.64 -22.42
C ALA A 59 17.01 -9.53 -23.60
N MET A 60 17.32 -10.29 -24.65
CA MET A 60 16.43 -10.91 -25.63
C MET A 60 15.10 -10.19 -25.93
N TYR A 61 14.95 -9.75 -27.19
CA TYR A 61 13.70 -9.33 -27.82
C TYR A 61 12.55 -10.30 -27.51
N GLY A 62 11.76 -10.02 -26.48
CA GLY A 62 10.68 -10.87 -26.01
C GLY A 62 9.61 -10.04 -25.30
N HIS A 63 8.40 -10.59 -25.22
CA HIS A 63 7.30 -9.92 -24.53
C HIS A 63 7.67 -9.65 -23.06
N PRO A 64 7.19 -8.53 -22.46
CA PRO A 64 7.55 -8.15 -21.10
C PRO A 64 7.24 -9.24 -20.05
N SER A 65 6.19 -10.04 -20.27
CA SER A 65 5.84 -11.19 -19.42
C SER A 65 6.88 -12.32 -19.43
N GLU A 66 7.48 -12.59 -20.60
CA GLU A 66 8.48 -13.65 -20.75
C GLU A 66 9.81 -13.26 -20.08
N ARG A 67 10.17 -11.98 -20.18
CA ARG A 67 11.32 -11.40 -19.49
C ARG A 67 11.16 -11.48 -17.97
N LEU A 68 9.96 -11.20 -17.44
CA LEU A 68 9.67 -11.30 -16.01
C LEU A 68 9.81 -12.72 -15.49
N ASN A 69 9.33 -13.71 -16.25
CA ASN A 69 9.41 -15.12 -15.85
C ASN A 69 10.86 -15.64 -15.75
N LEU A 70 11.77 -15.12 -16.58
CA LEU A 70 13.18 -15.50 -16.56
C LEU A 70 14.00 -14.77 -15.49
N SER A 71 13.52 -13.61 -15.02
CA SER A 71 14.29 -12.73 -14.14
C SER A 71 13.77 -12.70 -12.70
N VAL A 72 12.49 -12.99 -12.47
CA VAL A 72 11.88 -12.96 -11.14
C VAL A 72 11.25 -14.32 -10.83
N PRO A 73 11.65 -14.99 -9.74
CA PRO A 73 11.03 -16.24 -9.32
C PRO A 73 9.56 -16.04 -8.94
N MET A 74 8.73 -17.04 -9.24
CA MET A 74 7.36 -17.09 -8.75
C MET A 74 7.31 -17.73 -7.37
N GLU A 75 6.60 -17.08 -6.45
CA GLU A 75 6.36 -17.54 -5.10
C GLU A 75 4.87 -17.85 -4.92
N ASN A 76 4.57 -18.95 -4.23
CA ASN A 76 3.21 -19.25 -3.83
C ASN A 76 2.96 -18.58 -2.48
N VAL A 77 2.09 -17.58 -2.47
CA VAL A 77 1.70 -16.91 -1.24
C VAL A 77 0.18 -16.97 -1.16
N ASP A 78 -0.32 -17.58 -0.09
CA ASP A 78 -1.75 -17.81 0.16
C ASP A 78 -2.46 -18.59 -0.97
N GLY A 79 -1.77 -19.55 -1.59
CA GLY A 79 -2.34 -20.41 -2.64
C GLY A 79 -2.35 -19.78 -4.04
N THR A 80 -1.92 -18.51 -4.17
CA THR A 80 -1.81 -17.82 -5.45
C THR A 80 -0.35 -17.68 -5.85
N TRP A 81 -0.02 -18.08 -7.08
CA TRP A 81 1.30 -17.87 -7.66
C TRP A 81 1.47 -16.41 -8.08
N ARG A 82 2.42 -15.72 -7.45
CA ARG A 82 2.77 -14.33 -7.78
C ARG A 82 4.28 -14.17 -7.92
N TYR A 83 4.73 -13.18 -8.67
CA TYR A 83 6.15 -12.85 -8.76
C TYR A 83 6.66 -12.38 -7.39
N SER A 84 7.87 -12.81 -7.02
CA SER A 84 8.49 -12.37 -5.77
C SER A 84 8.80 -10.87 -5.82
N SER A 85 8.43 -10.15 -4.76
CA SER A 85 8.67 -8.71 -4.62
C SER A 85 10.05 -8.39 -4.07
N CYS A 86 10.77 -9.38 -3.54
CA CYS A 86 12.04 -9.18 -2.81
C CYS A 86 13.24 -9.80 -3.53
N LEU A 87 13.01 -10.80 -4.38
CA LEU A 87 14.03 -11.64 -4.96
C LEU A 87 14.00 -11.56 -6.48
N MET A 88 15.18 -11.53 -7.09
CA MET A 88 15.38 -11.70 -8.53
C MET A 88 16.47 -12.76 -8.78
N TYR A 89 16.46 -13.39 -9.95
CA TYR A 89 17.53 -14.31 -10.35
C TYR A 89 18.83 -13.55 -10.61
N ASN A 90 19.95 -14.12 -10.16
CA ASN A 90 21.25 -13.54 -10.40
C ASN A 90 21.66 -13.72 -11.88
N ARG A 91 21.76 -12.62 -12.62
CA ARG A 91 22.17 -12.66 -14.04
C ARG A 91 23.64 -13.01 -14.24
N THR A 92 24.50 -12.78 -13.24
CA THR A 92 25.94 -13.09 -13.35
C THR A 92 26.24 -14.58 -13.31
N SER A 93 25.30 -15.38 -12.80
CA SER A 93 25.37 -16.83 -12.77
C SER A 93 24.22 -17.42 -13.59
N ALA A 94 24.16 -17.06 -14.88
CA ALA A 94 23.25 -17.62 -15.87
C ALA A 94 23.32 -19.17 -15.85
N GLY A 95 22.35 -19.80 -15.18
CA GLY A 95 22.28 -21.25 -14.98
C GLY A 95 22.29 -21.73 -13.53
N SER A 96 22.50 -20.85 -12.55
CA SER A 96 22.30 -21.19 -11.13
C SER A 96 20.96 -20.66 -10.63
N ASN A 97 20.21 -21.46 -9.87
CA ASN A 97 18.97 -21.03 -9.17
C ASN A 97 19.29 -20.09 -7.99
N GLN A 98 20.34 -19.27 -8.08
CA GLN A 98 20.70 -18.31 -7.06
C GLN A 98 19.84 -17.06 -7.23
N THR A 99 19.12 -16.72 -6.17
CA THR A 99 18.33 -15.51 -6.06
C THR A 99 19.09 -14.46 -5.26
N VAL A 100 18.99 -13.21 -5.69
CA VAL A 100 19.56 -12.04 -5.03
C VAL A 100 18.46 -11.04 -4.71
N ARG A 101 18.74 -10.13 -3.77
CA ARG A 101 17.83 -9.03 -3.45
C ARG A 101 17.75 -8.05 -4.62
N CYS A 102 16.59 -7.44 -4.78
CA CYS A 102 16.36 -6.51 -5.86
C CYS A 102 17.17 -5.22 -5.68
N SER A 103 17.99 -4.90 -6.68
CA SER A 103 18.90 -3.76 -6.68
C SER A 103 18.28 -2.49 -7.25
N ASP A 104 17.38 -2.63 -8.23
CA ASP A 104 16.96 -1.51 -9.10
C ASP A 104 15.55 -0.98 -8.75
N GLY A 105 15.10 -1.22 -7.51
CA GLY A 105 13.78 -0.83 -7.02
C GLY A 105 12.64 -1.75 -7.46
N TRP A 106 11.42 -1.23 -7.38
CA TRP A 106 10.18 -1.99 -7.59
C TRP A 106 9.30 -1.36 -8.67
N GLU A 107 8.59 -2.22 -9.40
CA GLU A 107 7.57 -1.86 -10.35
C GLU A 107 6.21 -2.35 -9.83
N TYR A 108 5.28 -1.40 -9.63
CA TYR A 108 3.97 -1.62 -9.04
C TYR A 108 2.91 -1.80 -10.13
N ASP A 109 2.00 -2.77 -9.94
CA ASP A 109 0.84 -2.93 -10.80
C ASP A 109 -0.18 -1.81 -10.55
N GLN A 110 -0.50 -1.07 -11.60
CA GLN A 110 -1.43 0.08 -11.57
C GLN A 110 -2.88 -0.30 -11.93
N SER A 111 -3.19 -1.60 -12.07
CA SER A 111 -4.53 -2.08 -12.44
C SER A 111 -5.62 -1.71 -11.43
N VAL A 112 -5.29 -1.74 -10.13
CA VAL A 112 -6.23 -1.45 -9.03
C VAL A 112 -6.06 -0.03 -8.49
N TYR A 113 -4.81 0.39 -8.28
CA TYR A 113 -4.48 1.72 -7.76
C TYR A 113 -3.49 2.40 -8.69
N ARG A 114 -3.84 3.58 -9.22
CA ARG A 114 -2.94 4.34 -10.09
C ARG A 114 -1.72 4.89 -9.34
N SER A 115 -1.94 5.35 -8.11
CA SER A 115 -0.91 5.83 -7.19
C SER A 115 -1.38 5.61 -5.75
N THR A 116 -0.46 5.18 -4.89
CA THR A 116 -0.64 5.10 -3.44
C THR A 116 0.53 5.80 -2.75
N VAL A 117 0.37 6.14 -1.47
CA VAL A 117 1.46 6.74 -0.69
C VAL A 117 2.72 5.87 -0.75
N VAL A 118 2.55 4.54 -0.80
CA VAL A 118 3.66 3.60 -0.93
C VAL A 118 4.35 3.73 -2.29
N THR A 119 3.59 3.77 -3.39
CA THR A 119 4.22 3.90 -4.72
C THR A 119 4.99 5.21 -4.83
N ASP A 120 4.44 6.31 -4.32
CA ASP A 120 5.06 7.63 -4.41
C ASP A 120 6.37 7.67 -3.61
N VAL A 121 6.35 7.19 -2.35
CA VAL A 121 7.57 7.16 -1.51
C VAL A 121 8.65 6.26 -2.11
N SER A 122 8.29 5.07 -2.62
CA SER A 122 9.26 4.15 -3.22
C SER A 122 9.92 4.72 -4.48
N THR A 123 9.19 5.50 -5.28
CA THR A 123 9.78 6.16 -6.45
C THR A 123 10.78 7.26 -6.07
N MET A 124 10.52 8.00 -4.98
CA MET A 124 11.45 9.01 -4.48
C MET A 124 12.78 8.39 -4.01
N VAL A 125 12.70 7.30 -3.23
CA VAL A 125 13.90 6.58 -2.74
C VAL A 125 14.77 6.06 -3.88
N SER A 126 14.15 5.69 -5.02
CA SER A 126 14.88 5.20 -6.19
C SER A 126 15.59 6.32 -6.98
N HIS A 127 15.28 7.60 -6.74
CA HIS A 127 15.87 8.74 -7.45
C HIS A 127 17.04 9.38 -6.69
N ASP A 128 17.23 9.02 -5.42
CA ASP A 128 18.35 9.46 -4.57
C ASP A 128 19.58 8.53 -4.63
N TYR A 129 19.54 7.48 -5.45
CA TYR A 129 20.64 6.53 -5.70
C TYR A 129 21.06 6.57 -7.17
#